data_AF-A0A5M4AJB1-F1
#
_entry.id   AF-A0A5M4AJB1-F1
#
_cell.length_a   1.000
_cell.length_b   1.000
_cell.length_c   1.000
_cell.angle_alpha   90.00
_cell.angle_beta   90.00
_cell.angle_gamma   90.00
#
_symmetry.space_group_name_H-M   'P 1'
#
loop_
_entity.id
_entity.type
_entity.pdbx_description
1 polymer ?
#
loop_
_entity_poly.entity_id
_entity_poly.type
_entity_poly.pdbx_seq_one_letter_code
_entity_poly.pdbx_strand_id
1 'polypeptide(L)'
;MKTRYSLLLMTIALLFAGWSCTEEDNLAPEGNWDLSNPAIVSPSANSSIVLDETKPDSTIVFTWTGASSTAGFGVYYSAVIDTAGSTSFDTPILTVKSGNSGTALSASITFSQLNEAMSLAGYPADAESKVTWAVVASCLTKSTYSSGDLSVTRFVHEIIPTSLYVSGEATENGTDLSKAIPMRRLKDANGNGLNRYEAYTHLDKGKTFKFFSGTSLPAHQYGGSDGNLVKSGTAIVVPDSAAYRITVDLDNNTYALQKIDKWSVVGDIIDGGWGGDEPLQYQGGGVWKGSINLIDKGGFVFRANGDWGYLLKHIVGTDNSLIMESEANELGISIENDQSTLSGLCIFTLDLSSDPYTYTIERDPNAAGPVTTPDHLYLLADGSMVHEFTKDGDTFTSGIYLALQSSVSYTLNSAPDGSGTSYALNGNVGDAGNPDADKVAGTSDLSGDAGGMTVEKDQAYMLNFDFSTARVSWYYYNMKLFHWSNWDTRDEFVMTYVHPYTFTVTANLMAGYEMKFNSPWDVQFGADDPSALSGTMTNNGGENFNNLTVDGSYTATIVVSNDYQTGTYQFVKN
;
A
#
# COMPACT_ATOMS: atom_id res chain seq x y z
N MET A 1 -82.24 -28.83 -13.30
CA MET A 1 -81.73 -30.16 -12.88
C MET A 1 -80.27 -30.44 -13.29
N LYS A 2 -79.45 -29.45 -13.68
CA LYS A 2 -78.02 -29.65 -13.99
C LYS A 2 -77.05 -29.21 -12.87
N THR A 3 -77.54 -28.52 -11.84
CA THR A 3 -76.71 -27.99 -10.73
C THR A 3 -76.68 -28.89 -9.49
N ARG A 4 -77.47 -29.97 -9.43
CA ARG A 4 -77.51 -30.91 -8.29
C ARG A 4 -76.73 -32.21 -8.50
N TYR A 5 -76.26 -32.50 -9.72
CA TYR A 5 -75.39 -33.64 -10.00
C TYR A 5 -73.89 -33.29 -9.84
N SER A 6 -73.52 -32.02 -9.99
CA SER A 6 -72.12 -31.58 -9.80
C SER A 6 -71.69 -31.55 -8.33
N LEU A 7 -72.61 -31.36 -7.38
CA LEU A 7 -72.29 -31.37 -5.96
C LEU A 7 -72.21 -32.80 -5.40
N LEU A 8 -72.98 -33.75 -5.97
CA LEU A 8 -72.99 -35.16 -5.54
C LEU A 8 -71.76 -35.92 -6.05
N LEU A 9 -71.27 -35.59 -7.26
CA LEU A 9 -70.03 -36.15 -7.83
C LEU A 9 -68.76 -35.63 -7.14
N MET A 10 -68.80 -34.44 -6.53
CA MET A 10 -67.66 -33.89 -5.78
C MET A 10 -67.56 -34.50 -4.37
N THR A 11 -68.69 -34.87 -3.75
CA THR A 11 -68.70 -35.59 -2.45
C THR A 11 -68.36 -37.08 -2.57
N ILE A 12 -68.57 -37.71 -3.73
CA ILE A 12 -68.18 -39.12 -3.94
C ILE A 12 -66.69 -39.25 -4.32
N ALA A 13 -66.10 -38.23 -4.96
CA ALA A 13 -64.65 -38.18 -5.20
C ALA A 13 -63.82 -37.91 -3.93
N LEU A 14 -64.41 -37.33 -2.88
CA LEU A 14 -63.77 -37.15 -1.57
C LEU A 14 -63.84 -38.40 -0.67
N LEU A 15 -64.63 -39.43 -1.04
CA LEU A 15 -64.75 -40.67 -0.26
C LEU A 15 -63.81 -41.79 -0.73
N PHE A 16 -63.03 -41.58 -1.80
CA PHE A 16 -62.04 -42.54 -2.31
C PHE A 16 -60.57 -42.08 -2.23
N ALA A 17 -60.29 -40.93 -1.62
CA ALA A 17 -58.92 -40.51 -1.27
C ALA A 17 -58.44 -41.09 0.08
N GLY A 18 -59.23 -41.98 0.70
CA GLY A 18 -58.95 -42.61 2.00
C GLY A 18 -58.13 -43.91 1.95
N TRP A 19 -57.54 -44.25 0.81
CA TRP A 19 -56.51 -45.29 0.72
C TRP A 19 -55.19 -44.68 0.28
N SER A 20 -54.62 -43.88 1.18
CA SER A 20 -53.17 -43.97 1.35
C SER A 20 -52.89 -45.41 1.73
N CYS A 21 -52.02 -46.08 1.00
CA CYS A 21 -51.25 -47.16 1.58
C CYS A 21 -50.75 -46.65 2.94
N THR A 22 -51.06 -47.33 4.03
CA THR A 22 -50.10 -47.37 5.11
C THR A 22 -48.89 -48.05 4.49
N GLU A 23 -47.89 -47.26 4.06
CA GLU A 23 -46.55 -47.77 4.23
C GLU A 23 -46.49 -48.17 5.70
N GLU A 24 -46.35 -49.47 5.98
CA GLU A 24 -45.86 -49.84 7.28
C GLU A 24 -44.53 -49.12 7.42
N ASP A 25 -44.55 -48.07 8.23
CA ASP A 25 -43.39 -47.35 8.68
C ASP A 25 -42.55 -48.39 9.44
N ASN A 26 -41.71 -49.10 8.70
CA ASN A 26 -40.84 -50.17 9.19
C ASN A 26 -39.67 -49.60 10.02
N LEU A 27 -39.77 -48.34 10.43
CA LEU A 27 -38.94 -47.74 11.45
C LEU A 27 -39.76 -47.77 12.75
N ALA A 28 -39.34 -48.61 13.68
CA ALA A 28 -39.84 -48.53 15.05
C ALA A 28 -39.79 -47.07 15.51
N PRO A 29 -40.84 -46.54 16.17
CA PRO A 29 -40.90 -45.13 16.53
C PRO A 29 -39.65 -44.73 17.31
N GLU A 30 -39.02 -43.63 16.90
CA GLU A 30 -37.89 -43.02 17.62
C GLU A 30 -38.21 -43.01 19.13
N GLY A 31 -37.46 -43.79 19.91
CA GLY A 31 -37.56 -43.78 21.37
C GLY A 31 -37.71 -45.14 22.07
N ASN A 32 -38.20 -46.21 21.41
CA ASN A 32 -38.48 -47.50 22.07
C ASN A 32 -37.32 -48.52 22.05
N TRP A 33 -36.08 -48.06 22.00
CA TRP A 33 -34.90 -48.93 22.00
C TRP A 33 -33.71 -48.20 22.65
N ASP A 34 -32.80 -48.94 23.26
CA ASP A 34 -31.63 -48.39 23.96
C ASP A 34 -30.33 -48.81 23.28
N LEU A 35 -29.30 -47.98 23.41
CA LEU A 35 -27.94 -48.26 22.96
C LEU A 35 -27.05 -48.44 24.19
N SER A 36 -26.52 -49.64 24.40
CA SER A 36 -25.59 -49.92 25.50
C SER A 36 -24.22 -49.29 25.24
N ASN A 37 -23.45 -49.02 26.29
CA ASN A 37 -22.13 -48.42 26.14
C ASN A 37 -21.12 -49.41 25.55
N PRO A 38 -20.20 -48.98 24.66
CA PRO A 38 -19.00 -49.75 24.38
C PRO A 38 -18.12 -49.84 25.64
N ALA A 39 -17.10 -50.70 25.63
CA ALA A 39 -16.10 -50.71 26.70
C ALA A 39 -14.67 -50.74 26.14
N ILE A 40 -13.81 -49.87 26.65
CA ILE A 40 -12.41 -49.78 26.25
C ILE A 40 -11.66 -51.08 26.58
N VAL A 41 -10.86 -51.56 25.62
CA VAL A 41 -9.93 -52.68 25.80
C VAL A 41 -8.48 -52.19 25.74
N SER A 42 -8.12 -51.38 24.74
CA SER A 42 -6.77 -50.82 24.59
C SER A 42 -6.80 -49.50 23.81
N PRO A 43 -5.90 -48.54 24.09
CA PRO A 43 -5.04 -48.47 25.26
C PRO A 43 -5.86 -48.35 26.56
N SER A 44 -5.40 -48.95 27.65
CA SER A 44 -6.06 -48.78 28.95
C SER A 44 -6.04 -47.31 29.38
N ALA A 45 -7.00 -46.91 30.21
CA ALA A 45 -6.99 -45.57 30.80
C ALA A 45 -5.65 -45.30 31.52
N ASN A 46 -5.16 -44.07 31.39
CA ASN A 46 -3.85 -43.58 31.88
C ASN A 46 -2.62 -44.20 31.21
N SER A 47 -2.75 -44.74 29.99
CA SER A 47 -1.57 -45.19 29.23
C SER A 47 -0.71 -44.00 28.82
N SER A 48 0.61 -44.20 28.79
CA SER A 48 1.58 -43.24 28.22
C SER A 48 2.02 -43.71 26.83
N ILE A 49 2.00 -42.79 25.87
CA ILE A 49 2.32 -43.02 24.46
C ILE A 49 3.38 -41.99 24.05
N VAL A 50 4.49 -42.48 23.52
CA VAL A 50 5.56 -41.63 22.96
C VAL A 50 5.56 -41.82 21.45
N LEU A 51 5.41 -40.73 20.70
CA LEU A 51 5.39 -40.75 19.25
C LEU A 51 6.83 -40.77 18.71
N ASP A 52 7.20 -41.82 17.98
CA ASP A 52 8.52 -41.97 17.36
C ASP A 52 8.56 -41.23 16.02
N GLU A 53 9.23 -40.07 16.00
CA GLU A 53 9.38 -39.22 14.81
C GLU A 53 10.13 -39.94 13.66
N THR A 54 10.94 -40.95 13.95
CA THR A 54 11.64 -41.74 12.93
C THR A 54 10.74 -42.77 12.24
N LYS A 55 9.53 -43.00 12.77
CA LYS A 55 8.55 -43.95 12.25
C LYS A 55 7.14 -43.35 12.25
N PRO A 56 6.90 -42.26 11.50
CA PRO A 56 5.66 -41.50 11.54
C PRO A 56 4.41 -42.32 11.15
N ASP A 57 4.60 -43.38 10.36
CA ASP A 57 3.54 -44.27 9.90
C ASP A 57 3.19 -45.38 10.91
N SER A 58 3.91 -45.49 12.03
CA SER A 58 3.57 -46.44 13.10
C SER A 58 2.19 -46.11 13.67
N THR A 59 1.41 -47.15 14.00
CA THR A 59 0.03 -46.98 14.46
C THR A 59 -0.15 -47.32 15.93
N ILE A 60 -1.01 -46.55 16.57
CA ILE A 60 -1.63 -46.87 17.86
C ILE A 60 -2.94 -47.56 17.54
N VAL A 61 -3.12 -48.80 18.02
CA VAL A 61 -4.34 -49.56 17.80
C VAL A 61 -5.26 -49.40 19.01
N PHE A 62 -6.39 -48.73 18.78
CA PHE A 62 -7.47 -48.58 19.73
C PHE A 62 -8.48 -49.71 19.53
N THR A 63 -8.86 -50.40 20.62
CA THR A 63 -9.80 -51.52 20.60
C THR A 63 -10.80 -51.43 21.75
N TRP A 64 -12.01 -51.94 21.50
CA TRP A 64 -13.12 -51.90 22.45
C TRP A 64 -14.04 -53.12 22.28
N THR A 65 -14.93 -53.36 23.24
CA THR A 65 -16.07 -54.25 23.07
C THR A 65 -17.27 -53.47 22.53
N GLY A 66 -18.06 -54.12 21.69
CA GLY A 66 -19.18 -53.48 21.02
C GLY A 66 -20.33 -53.09 21.95
N ALA A 67 -20.97 -51.97 21.61
CA ALA A 67 -22.29 -51.59 22.04
C ALA A 67 -23.38 -52.41 21.32
N SER A 68 -24.57 -52.47 21.90
CA SER A 68 -25.72 -53.19 21.36
C SER A 68 -26.98 -52.33 21.38
N SER A 69 -27.72 -52.35 20.28
CA SER A 69 -29.08 -51.81 20.22
C SER A 69 -30.08 -52.87 20.68
N THR A 70 -30.99 -52.54 21.59
CA THR A 70 -32.05 -53.48 22.02
C THR A 70 -33.03 -53.85 20.90
N ALA A 71 -33.07 -53.07 19.82
CA ALA A 71 -33.85 -53.33 18.61
C ALA A 71 -33.04 -54.04 17.50
N GLY A 72 -31.75 -54.34 17.73
CA GLY A 72 -30.90 -55.04 16.74
C GLY A 72 -30.42 -54.18 15.57
N PHE A 73 -30.52 -52.85 15.68
CA PHE A 73 -29.98 -51.93 14.68
C PHE A 73 -28.45 -51.96 14.63
N GLY A 74 -27.89 -51.65 13.45
CA GLY A 74 -26.44 -51.61 13.22
C GLY A 74 -25.76 -50.48 14.00
N VAL A 75 -24.66 -50.79 14.67
CA VAL A 75 -23.87 -49.84 15.45
C VAL A 75 -22.56 -49.54 14.72
N TYR A 76 -22.24 -48.25 14.62
CA TYR A 76 -21.02 -47.74 14.00
C TYR A 76 -20.15 -47.05 15.05
N TYR A 77 -18.84 -47.09 14.86
CA TYR A 77 -17.87 -46.63 15.83
C TYR A 77 -16.88 -45.63 15.23
N SER A 78 -16.42 -44.73 16.08
CA SER A 78 -15.23 -43.92 15.84
C SER A 78 -14.39 -43.83 17.11
N ALA A 79 -13.08 -43.72 16.95
CA ALA A 79 -12.17 -43.33 18.01
C ALA A 79 -11.94 -41.83 17.92
N VAL A 80 -12.09 -41.14 19.04
CA VAL A 80 -11.88 -39.69 19.13
C VAL A 80 -10.79 -39.38 20.16
N ILE A 81 -9.97 -38.38 19.87
CA ILE A 81 -9.06 -37.73 20.83
C ILE A 81 -9.59 -36.34 21.09
N ASP A 82 -9.65 -35.95 22.35
CA ASP A 82 -10.16 -34.66 22.78
C ASP A 82 -9.38 -34.14 24.00
N THR A 83 -9.68 -32.91 24.39
CA THR A 83 -9.12 -32.23 25.55
C THR A 83 -9.32 -33.08 26.80
N ALA A 84 -8.31 -33.10 27.67
CA ALA A 84 -8.37 -33.87 28.91
C ALA A 84 -9.62 -33.51 29.74
N GLY A 85 -10.38 -34.53 30.14
CA GLY A 85 -11.62 -34.39 30.91
C GLY A 85 -12.89 -34.21 30.07
N SER A 86 -12.81 -34.22 28.73
CA SER A 86 -14.00 -34.15 27.86
C SER A 86 -15.00 -35.28 28.13
N THR A 87 -16.30 -34.93 28.12
CA THR A 87 -17.40 -35.89 28.35
C THR A 87 -18.42 -35.97 27.22
N SER A 88 -18.43 -35.03 26.26
CA SER A 88 -19.41 -35.01 25.15
C SER A 88 -18.80 -35.28 23.76
N PHE A 89 -17.52 -34.97 23.55
CA PHE A 89 -16.77 -35.26 22.31
C PHE A 89 -17.37 -34.66 21.03
N ASP A 90 -18.09 -33.53 21.13
CA ASP A 90 -18.75 -32.88 20.00
C ASP A 90 -17.78 -32.13 19.07
N THR A 91 -16.65 -31.67 19.62
CA THR A 91 -15.57 -30.95 18.89
C THR A 91 -14.20 -31.58 19.17
N PRO A 92 -13.99 -32.85 18.79
CA PRO A 92 -12.77 -33.57 19.12
C PRO A 92 -11.57 -33.00 18.36
N ILE A 93 -10.38 -33.13 18.96
CA ILE A 93 -9.10 -32.80 18.33
C ILE A 93 -8.87 -33.68 17.11
N LEU A 94 -9.25 -34.96 17.19
CA LEU A 94 -9.13 -35.93 16.11
C LEU A 94 -10.28 -36.93 16.15
N THR A 95 -10.86 -37.23 14.99
CA THR A 95 -11.84 -38.32 14.82
C THR A 95 -11.35 -39.28 13.77
N VAL A 96 -11.28 -40.56 14.12
CA VAL A 96 -10.95 -41.65 13.20
C VAL A 96 -12.09 -42.66 13.18
N LYS A 97 -12.69 -42.85 12.01
CA LYS A 97 -13.74 -43.86 11.81
C LYS A 97 -13.15 -45.26 12.03
N SER A 98 -13.90 -46.12 12.71
CA SER A 98 -13.50 -47.52 12.88
C SER A 98 -13.38 -48.25 11.53
N GLY A 99 -12.58 -49.32 11.49
CA GLY A 99 -12.44 -50.18 10.33
C GLY A 99 -13.76 -50.80 9.85
N ASN A 100 -13.73 -51.49 8.71
CA ASN A 100 -14.91 -52.12 8.08
C ASN A 100 -16.11 -51.16 7.97
N SER A 101 -15.86 -49.98 7.40
CA SER A 101 -16.86 -48.91 7.23
C SER A 101 -17.54 -48.46 8.52
N GLY A 102 -16.84 -48.56 9.66
CA GLY A 102 -17.31 -48.13 10.98
C GLY A 102 -17.83 -49.26 11.86
N THR A 103 -17.88 -50.51 11.40
CA THR A 103 -18.44 -51.63 12.19
C THR A 103 -17.39 -52.45 12.93
N ALA A 104 -16.10 -52.26 12.63
CA ALA A 104 -15.04 -52.95 13.37
C ALA A 104 -14.99 -52.48 14.82
N LEU A 105 -14.39 -53.31 15.67
CA LEU A 105 -14.16 -53.01 17.09
C LEU A 105 -12.75 -52.47 17.35
N SER A 106 -12.20 -51.79 16.33
CA SER A 106 -10.86 -51.21 16.37
C SER A 106 -10.69 -50.05 15.40
N ALA A 107 -9.92 -49.05 15.81
CA ALA A 107 -9.41 -47.98 14.96
C ALA A 107 -7.88 -47.89 15.10
N SER A 108 -7.20 -47.49 14.04
CA SER A 108 -5.75 -47.25 14.05
C SER A 108 -5.47 -45.80 13.75
N ILE A 109 -4.64 -45.17 14.58
CA ILE A 109 -4.20 -43.78 14.41
C ILE A 109 -2.69 -43.80 14.22
N THR A 110 -2.17 -43.20 13.14
CA THR A 110 -0.72 -43.11 12.95
C THR A 110 -0.10 -42.08 13.90
N PHE A 111 1.19 -42.22 14.20
CA PHE A 111 1.92 -41.24 15.01
C PHE A 111 1.90 -39.85 14.35
N SER A 112 2.04 -39.80 13.02
CA SER A 112 1.91 -38.55 12.24
C SER A 112 0.53 -37.90 12.42
N GLN A 113 -0.56 -38.66 12.29
CA GLN A 113 -1.92 -38.13 12.43
C GLN A 113 -2.18 -37.57 13.83
N LEU A 114 -1.74 -38.27 14.87
CA LEU A 114 -1.91 -37.79 16.25
C LEU A 114 -1.02 -36.58 16.52
N ASN A 115 0.22 -36.58 16.04
CA ASN A 115 1.13 -35.44 16.19
C ASN A 115 0.56 -34.18 15.52
N GLU A 116 0.07 -34.28 14.28
CA GLU A 116 -0.51 -33.16 13.54
C GLU A 116 -1.77 -32.61 14.24
N ALA A 117 -2.70 -33.49 14.64
CA ALA A 117 -3.91 -33.06 15.31
C ALA A 117 -3.62 -32.35 16.65
N MET A 118 -2.71 -32.89 17.46
CA MET A 118 -2.30 -32.25 18.71
C MET A 118 -1.54 -30.94 18.46
N SER A 119 -0.76 -30.85 17.38
CA SER A 119 -0.07 -29.64 16.96
C SER A 119 -1.03 -28.52 16.57
N LEU A 120 -2.09 -28.85 15.83
CA LEU A 120 -3.17 -27.94 15.46
C LEU A 120 -3.98 -27.49 16.69
N ALA A 121 -4.14 -28.36 17.68
CA ALA A 121 -4.79 -28.05 18.95
C ALA A 121 -3.90 -27.27 19.93
N GLY A 122 -2.63 -27.00 19.59
CA GLY A 122 -1.73 -26.15 20.37
C GLY A 122 -0.97 -26.85 21.49
N TYR A 123 -0.94 -28.18 21.52
CA TYR A 123 -0.10 -28.92 22.48
C TYR A 123 1.38 -28.78 22.09
N PRO A 124 2.32 -28.59 23.04
CA PRO A 124 3.74 -28.40 22.73
C PRO A 124 4.40 -29.66 22.15
N ALA A 125 5.39 -29.46 21.27
CA ALA A 125 6.31 -30.52 20.83
C ALA A 125 7.26 -30.94 21.98
N ASP A 126 7.81 -32.15 21.90
CA ASP A 126 8.74 -32.74 22.87
C ASP A 126 8.29 -32.69 24.35
N ALA A 127 6.98 -32.67 24.57
CA ALA A 127 6.39 -32.53 25.90
C ALA A 127 5.24 -33.51 26.10
N GLU A 128 5.18 -34.09 27.29
CA GLU A 128 4.07 -34.96 27.69
C GLU A 128 2.83 -34.10 27.93
N SER A 129 1.76 -34.42 27.20
CA SER A 129 0.47 -33.74 27.26
C SER A 129 -0.64 -34.73 27.59
N LYS A 130 -1.60 -34.32 28.42
CA LYS A 130 -2.77 -35.14 28.74
C LYS A 130 -3.89 -34.87 27.75
N VAL A 131 -4.51 -35.94 27.27
CA VAL A 131 -5.70 -35.93 26.40
C VAL A 131 -6.67 -37.01 26.87
N THR A 132 -7.94 -36.88 26.52
CA THR A 132 -8.92 -37.96 26.73
C THR A 132 -9.22 -38.59 25.38
N TRP A 133 -9.16 -39.91 25.29
CA TRP A 133 -9.68 -40.63 24.14
C TRP A 133 -11.02 -41.27 24.48
N ALA A 134 -11.86 -41.44 23.47
CA ALA A 134 -13.11 -42.18 23.61
C ALA A 134 -13.41 -43.02 22.38
N VAL A 135 -14.14 -44.11 22.62
CA VAL A 135 -14.90 -44.78 21.56
C VAL A 135 -16.31 -44.21 21.57
N VAL A 136 -16.72 -43.64 20.45
CA VAL A 136 -18.09 -43.19 20.18
C VAL A 136 -18.80 -44.33 19.45
N ALA A 137 -19.86 -44.87 20.05
CA ALA A 137 -20.77 -45.81 19.41
C ALA A 137 -22.04 -45.07 18.99
N SER A 138 -22.37 -45.09 17.70
CA SER A 138 -23.54 -44.42 17.12
C SER A 138 -24.45 -45.42 16.44
N CYS A 139 -25.75 -45.26 16.67
CA CYS A 139 -26.81 -46.06 16.07
C CYS A 139 -27.98 -45.13 15.76
N LEU A 140 -28.30 -44.93 14.48
CA LEU A 140 -29.31 -43.96 14.04
C LEU A 140 -29.08 -42.59 14.69
N THR A 141 -30.01 -42.12 15.53
CA THR A 141 -29.97 -40.83 16.23
C THR A 141 -29.37 -40.88 17.64
N LYS A 142 -28.99 -42.06 18.14
CA LYS A 142 -28.40 -42.22 19.49
C LYS A 142 -26.90 -42.46 19.42
N SER A 143 -26.17 -41.84 20.33
CA SER A 143 -24.74 -42.08 20.57
C SER A 143 -24.47 -42.37 22.03
N THR A 144 -23.49 -43.22 22.31
CA THR A 144 -22.97 -43.49 23.65
C THR A 144 -21.46 -43.69 23.60
N TYR A 145 -20.80 -43.59 24.75
CA TYR A 145 -19.37 -43.37 24.84
C TYR A 145 -18.74 -44.22 25.93
N SER A 146 -17.48 -44.57 25.72
CA SER A 146 -16.56 -44.99 26.78
C SER A 146 -15.25 -44.26 26.56
N SER A 147 -14.73 -43.63 27.61
CA SER A 147 -13.55 -42.77 27.55
C SER A 147 -12.47 -43.20 28.55
N GLY A 148 -11.23 -42.80 28.25
CA GLY A 148 -10.08 -42.99 29.11
C GLY A 148 -9.02 -41.95 28.82
N ASP A 149 -8.26 -41.55 29.84
CA ASP A 149 -7.19 -40.57 29.67
C ASP A 149 -5.93 -41.21 29.08
N LEU A 150 -5.14 -40.42 28.35
CA LEU A 150 -3.82 -40.75 27.85
C LEU A 150 -2.84 -39.64 28.20
N SER A 151 -1.58 -40.02 28.38
CA SER A 151 -0.45 -39.09 28.32
C SER A 151 0.27 -39.33 27.00
N VAL A 152 0.43 -38.30 26.18
CA VAL A 152 1.04 -38.38 24.85
C VAL A 152 2.23 -37.43 24.80
N THR A 153 3.41 -37.96 24.47
CA THR A 153 4.58 -37.15 24.14
C THR A 153 4.68 -37.03 22.61
N ARG A 154 4.58 -35.80 22.10
CA ARG A 154 4.64 -35.48 20.67
C ARG A 154 6.04 -35.71 20.08
N PHE A 155 6.17 -35.57 18.76
CA PHE A 155 7.48 -35.52 18.10
C PHE A 155 8.36 -34.40 18.68
N VAL A 156 9.67 -34.55 18.50
CA VAL A 156 10.66 -33.59 19.02
C VAL A 156 10.54 -32.29 18.24
N HIS A 157 10.45 -32.36 16.91
CA HIS A 157 10.32 -31.17 16.07
C HIS A 157 8.86 -30.77 15.88
N GLU A 158 8.63 -29.46 15.91
CA GLU A 158 7.33 -28.89 15.63
C GLU A 158 7.07 -28.80 14.11
N ILE A 159 5.79 -28.90 13.74
CA ILE A 159 5.33 -28.70 12.36
C ILE A 159 5.46 -27.22 12.01
N ILE A 160 6.30 -26.94 11.01
CA ILE A 160 6.45 -25.61 10.43
C ILE A 160 5.55 -25.50 9.19
N PRO A 161 4.54 -24.61 9.19
CA PRO A 161 3.66 -24.43 8.06
C PRO A 161 4.40 -23.84 6.85
N THR A 162 3.95 -24.18 5.65
CA THR A 162 4.50 -23.64 4.40
C THR A 162 3.73 -22.42 3.88
N SER A 163 2.60 -22.09 4.50
CA SER A 163 1.79 -20.90 4.20
C SER A 163 1.40 -20.21 5.50
N LEU A 164 1.34 -18.87 5.47
CA LEU A 164 0.81 -18.06 6.55
C LEU A 164 -0.18 -17.01 6.02
N TYR A 165 -1.12 -16.65 6.87
CA TYR A 165 -2.15 -15.65 6.62
C TYR A 165 -2.31 -14.75 7.83
N VAL A 166 -2.65 -13.48 7.62
CA VAL A 166 -2.96 -12.51 8.68
C VAL A 166 -4.47 -12.33 8.79
N SER A 167 -5.04 -12.45 10.00
CA SER A 167 -6.46 -12.19 10.24
C SER A 167 -6.70 -11.69 11.67
N GLY A 168 -7.70 -10.81 11.82
CA GLY A 168 -8.10 -10.25 13.10
C GLY A 168 -8.85 -8.93 12.94
N GLU A 169 -9.41 -8.42 14.04
CA GLU A 169 -10.18 -7.17 14.05
C GLU A 169 -9.38 -5.96 13.55
N ALA A 170 -8.04 -6.02 13.67
CA ALA A 170 -7.16 -4.96 13.21
C ALA A 170 -6.97 -4.91 11.69
N THR A 171 -7.19 -6.02 10.97
CA THR A 171 -6.87 -6.10 9.54
C THR A 171 -8.02 -5.56 8.68
N GLU A 172 -7.70 -5.18 7.44
CA GLU A 172 -8.68 -4.68 6.45
C GLU A 172 -9.82 -5.67 6.15
N ASN A 173 -9.58 -6.98 6.33
CA ASN A 173 -10.55 -8.05 6.09
C ASN A 173 -11.23 -8.56 7.38
N GLY A 174 -10.88 -8.02 8.54
CA GLY A 174 -11.43 -8.39 9.83
C GLY A 174 -11.15 -9.85 10.24
N THR A 175 -12.10 -10.44 10.97
CA THR A 175 -11.97 -11.76 11.60
C THR A 175 -12.46 -12.92 10.74
N ASP A 176 -12.93 -12.66 9.51
CA ASP A 176 -13.35 -13.71 8.58
C ASP A 176 -12.12 -14.43 8.01
N LEU A 177 -11.79 -15.58 8.58
CA LEU A 177 -10.60 -16.34 8.22
C LEU A 177 -10.60 -16.79 6.75
N SER A 178 -11.78 -16.92 6.12
CA SER A 178 -11.87 -17.23 4.68
C SER A 178 -11.34 -16.11 3.78
N LYS A 179 -11.21 -14.90 4.34
CA LYS A 179 -10.67 -13.69 3.70
C LYS A 179 -9.35 -13.25 4.31
N ALA A 180 -8.67 -14.14 5.06
CA ALA A 180 -7.38 -13.81 5.66
C ALA A 180 -6.36 -13.39 4.58
N ILE A 181 -5.54 -12.40 4.93
CA ILE A 181 -4.58 -11.79 4.00
C ILE A 181 -3.40 -12.76 3.83
N PRO A 182 -3.11 -13.27 2.62
CA PRO A 182 -1.99 -14.19 2.42
C PRO A 182 -0.65 -13.47 2.65
N MET A 183 0.30 -14.18 3.25
CA MET A 183 1.68 -13.71 3.35
C MET A 183 2.52 -14.35 2.25
N ARG A 184 3.36 -13.54 1.60
CA ARG A 184 4.39 -14.00 0.66
C ARG A 184 5.44 -14.78 1.43
N ARG A 185 5.72 -16.01 1.00
CA ARG A 185 6.84 -16.82 1.52
C ARG A 185 8.11 -16.42 0.77
N LEU A 186 9.14 -16.02 1.50
CA LEU A 186 10.44 -15.70 0.90
C LEU A 186 11.12 -16.97 0.36
N LYS A 187 11.94 -16.79 -0.67
CA LYS A 187 12.68 -17.88 -1.34
C LYS A 187 14.15 -17.53 -1.42
N ASP A 188 15.02 -18.52 -1.34
CA ASP A 188 16.46 -18.35 -1.61
C ASP A 188 16.72 -18.10 -3.12
N ALA A 189 17.97 -17.83 -3.50
CA ALA A 189 18.38 -17.64 -4.89
C ALA A 189 18.10 -18.84 -5.83
N ASN A 190 17.87 -20.04 -5.28
CA ASN A 190 17.51 -21.24 -6.05
C ASN A 190 15.99 -21.45 -6.13
N GLY A 191 15.19 -20.57 -5.52
CA GLY A 191 13.73 -20.67 -5.48
C GLY A 191 13.19 -21.58 -4.37
N ASN A 192 14.02 -22.04 -3.43
CA ASN A 192 13.55 -22.84 -2.30
C ASN A 192 12.87 -21.95 -1.27
N GLY A 193 11.68 -22.33 -0.82
CA GLY A 193 10.92 -21.58 0.19
C GLY A 193 11.59 -21.62 1.57
N LEU A 194 11.73 -20.45 2.19
CA LEU A 194 12.23 -20.25 3.55
C LEU A 194 11.07 -20.24 4.56
N ASN A 195 11.35 -20.32 5.86
CA ASN A 195 10.33 -20.20 6.89
C ASN A 195 10.10 -18.74 7.30
N ARG A 196 10.27 -17.82 6.33
CA ARG A 196 10.12 -16.38 6.46
C ARG A 196 9.01 -15.89 5.55
N TYR A 197 8.16 -15.04 6.09
CA TYR A 197 6.94 -14.57 5.45
C TYR A 197 6.80 -13.07 5.60
N GLU A 198 6.19 -12.43 4.60
CA GLU A 198 5.87 -11.00 4.65
C GLU A 198 4.51 -10.66 4.04
N ALA A 199 3.90 -9.59 4.52
CA ALA A 199 2.67 -9.02 3.95
C ALA A 199 2.63 -7.51 4.14
N TYR A 200 1.89 -6.84 3.27
CA TYR A 200 1.63 -5.41 3.31
C TYR A 200 0.13 -5.17 3.46
N THR A 201 -0.27 -4.50 4.54
CA THR A 201 -1.69 -4.22 4.82
C THR A 201 -1.84 -3.07 5.80
N HIS A 202 -3.00 -2.41 5.79
CA HIS A 202 -3.37 -1.46 6.84
C HIS A 202 -3.84 -2.19 8.09
N LEU A 203 -3.37 -1.72 9.24
CA LEU A 203 -3.78 -2.20 10.55
C LEU A 203 -4.35 -1.06 11.39
N ASP A 204 -5.41 -1.33 12.14
CA ASP A 204 -6.05 -0.35 13.02
C ASP A 204 -5.49 -0.39 14.46
N LYS A 205 -5.14 0.80 14.97
CA LYS A 205 -4.64 1.01 16.34
C LYS A 205 -5.53 0.37 17.41
N GLY A 206 -4.91 -0.28 18.38
CA GLY A 206 -5.55 -0.82 19.57
C GLY A 206 -6.37 -2.10 19.34
N LYS A 207 -6.57 -2.50 18.09
CA LYS A 207 -7.18 -3.79 17.73
C LYS A 207 -6.12 -4.88 17.65
N THR A 208 -6.56 -6.13 17.48
CA THR A 208 -5.66 -7.29 17.48
C THR A 208 -5.75 -8.16 16.24
N PHE A 209 -4.68 -8.90 15.96
CA PHE A 209 -4.62 -9.92 14.92
C PHE A 209 -3.75 -11.12 15.32
N LYS A 210 -3.84 -12.20 14.54
CA LYS A 210 -2.98 -13.39 14.62
C LYS A 210 -2.56 -13.82 13.23
N PHE A 211 -1.57 -14.72 13.20
CA PHE A 211 -1.18 -15.44 12.00
C PHE A 211 -1.76 -16.85 12.00
N PHE A 212 -2.14 -17.35 10.83
CA PHE A 212 -2.78 -18.65 10.65
C PHE A 212 -2.09 -19.43 9.54
N SER A 213 -2.00 -20.75 9.65
CA SER A 213 -1.46 -21.61 8.58
C SER A 213 -2.47 -21.95 7.48
N GLY A 214 -3.71 -21.46 7.58
CA GLY A 214 -4.79 -21.74 6.63
C GLY A 214 -5.95 -20.77 6.79
N THR A 215 -6.88 -20.80 5.84
CA THR A 215 -8.06 -19.90 5.76
C THR A 215 -9.33 -20.51 6.38
N SER A 216 -9.20 -21.65 7.04
CA SER A 216 -10.26 -22.31 7.82
C SER A 216 -9.65 -23.06 8.99
N LEU A 217 -10.44 -23.28 10.05
CA LEU A 217 -10.03 -24.15 11.16
C LEU A 217 -10.26 -25.63 10.80
N PRO A 218 -9.42 -26.56 11.31
CA PRO A 218 -8.25 -26.30 12.16
C PRO A 218 -7.05 -25.74 11.36
N ALA A 219 -6.31 -24.82 11.98
CA ALA A 219 -5.07 -24.25 11.45
C ALA A 219 -4.12 -23.95 12.62
N HIS A 220 -2.80 -24.01 12.38
CA HIS A 220 -1.84 -23.50 13.35
C HIS A 220 -2.03 -22.00 13.50
N GLN A 221 -1.99 -21.52 14.73
CA GLN A 221 -2.18 -20.12 15.06
C GLN A 221 -0.93 -19.58 15.73
N TYR A 222 -0.56 -18.35 15.42
CA TYR A 222 0.57 -17.67 16.05
C TYR A 222 0.16 -16.28 16.49
N GLY A 223 0.62 -15.89 17.67
CA GLY A 223 0.43 -14.57 18.24
C GLY A 223 1.67 -14.19 19.03
N GLY A 224 1.59 -13.17 19.89
CA GLY A 224 2.74 -12.77 20.71
C GLY A 224 2.74 -11.30 21.09
N SER A 225 3.90 -10.82 21.53
CA SER A 225 4.13 -9.44 21.98
C SER A 225 5.60 -9.07 21.81
N ASP A 226 5.89 -7.78 21.65
CA ASP A 226 7.26 -7.23 21.64
C ASP A 226 8.21 -7.91 20.65
N GLY A 227 7.69 -8.24 19.46
CA GLY A 227 8.43 -8.93 18.39
C GLY A 227 8.66 -10.42 18.60
N ASN A 228 8.28 -10.99 19.75
CA ASN A 228 8.35 -12.42 20.01
C ASN A 228 7.09 -13.12 19.51
N LEU A 229 7.27 -14.12 18.65
CA LEU A 229 6.19 -14.94 18.13
C LEU A 229 6.04 -16.21 18.96
N VAL A 230 4.80 -16.57 19.30
CA VAL A 230 4.47 -17.74 20.10
C VAL A 230 3.35 -18.50 19.41
N LYS A 231 3.58 -19.79 19.15
CA LYS A 231 2.55 -20.71 18.68
C LYS A 231 1.43 -20.80 19.71
N SER A 232 0.19 -20.68 19.24
CA SER A 232 -1.01 -20.55 20.07
C SER A 232 -0.95 -19.37 21.07
N GLY A 233 -0.11 -18.37 20.80
CA GLY A 233 0.05 -17.18 21.63
C GLY A 233 -1.18 -16.26 21.63
N THR A 234 -1.12 -15.25 22.51
CA THR A 234 -2.11 -14.16 22.59
C THR A 234 -2.13 -13.33 21.31
N ALA A 235 -3.28 -12.76 20.96
CA ALA A 235 -3.36 -11.90 19.76
C ALA A 235 -2.43 -10.68 19.89
N ILE A 236 -1.81 -10.28 18.79
CA ILE A 236 -0.88 -9.15 18.72
C ILE A 236 -1.69 -7.86 18.68
N VAL A 237 -1.35 -6.87 19.53
CA VAL A 237 -2.00 -5.56 19.58
C VAL A 237 -1.27 -4.56 18.67
N VAL A 238 -2.03 -3.83 17.87
CA VAL A 238 -1.46 -2.88 16.90
C VAL A 238 -1.20 -1.50 17.56
N PRO A 239 0.02 -0.94 17.45
CA PRO A 239 0.38 0.30 18.16
C PRO A 239 -0.22 1.56 17.54
N ASP A 240 -0.29 1.65 16.21
CA ASP A 240 -0.78 2.82 15.47
C ASP A 240 -1.57 2.41 14.21
N SER A 241 -2.53 3.25 13.79
CA SER A 241 -3.28 3.03 12.56
C SER A 241 -2.45 3.46 11.36
N ALA A 242 -2.01 2.50 10.54
CA ALA A 242 -1.18 2.76 9.35
C ALA A 242 -1.11 1.52 8.45
N ALA A 243 -0.57 1.71 7.24
CA ALA A 243 -0.04 0.59 6.47
C ALA A 243 1.25 0.07 7.12
N TYR A 244 1.40 -1.25 7.16
CA TYR A 244 2.58 -1.92 7.69
C TYR A 244 3.14 -2.92 6.68
N ARG A 245 4.46 -3.04 6.69
CA ARG A 245 5.15 -4.26 6.31
C ARG A 245 5.23 -5.17 7.53
N ILE A 246 4.56 -6.31 7.47
CA ILE A 246 4.54 -7.33 8.50
C ILE A 246 5.52 -8.42 8.08
N THR A 247 6.48 -8.76 8.94
CA THR A 247 7.38 -9.90 8.70
C THR A 247 7.25 -10.94 9.79
N VAL A 248 7.40 -12.21 9.44
CA VAL A 248 7.39 -13.37 10.34
C VAL A 248 8.55 -14.28 10.00
N ASP A 249 9.30 -14.70 11.02
CA ASP A 249 10.37 -15.69 10.94
C ASP A 249 10.05 -16.83 11.92
N LEU A 250 9.71 -18.01 11.38
CA LEU A 250 9.36 -19.17 12.18
C LEU A 250 10.58 -19.96 12.66
N ASP A 251 11.76 -19.77 12.06
CA ASP A 251 12.99 -20.41 12.53
C ASP A 251 13.46 -19.73 13.84
N ASN A 252 13.32 -18.40 13.90
CA ASN A 252 13.68 -17.58 15.07
C ASN A 252 12.50 -17.27 16.01
N ASN A 253 11.27 -17.62 15.63
CA ASN A 253 10.04 -17.27 16.34
C ASN A 253 9.92 -15.77 16.62
N THR A 254 10.07 -14.95 15.58
CA THR A 254 9.94 -13.49 15.67
C THR A 254 8.96 -12.94 14.66
N TYR A 255 8.39 -11.78 14.95
CA TYR A 255 7.65 -10.96 14.00
C TYR A 255 8.08 -9.49 14.10
N ALA A 256 7.89 -8.72 13.04
CA ALA A 256 8.08 -7.27 13.09
C ALA A 256 6.96 -6.52 12.35
N LEU A 257 6.64 -5.33 12.84
CA LEU A 257 5.71 -4.39 12.26
C LEU A 257 6.46 -3.12 11.86
N GLN A 258 6.80 -2.98 10.59
CA GLN A 258 7.45 -1.79 10.06
C GLN A 258 6.38 -0.88 9.45
N LYS A 259 6.18 0.30 10.04
CA LYS A 259 5.23 1.28 9.55
C LYS A 259 5.66 1.80 8.16
N ILE A 260 4.71 1.89 7.25
CA ILE A 260 4.87 2.48 5.90
C ILE A 260 3.99 3.73 5.84
N ASP A 261 4.61 4.89 6.03
CA ASP A 261 3.95 6.20 5.89
C ASP A 261 3.71 6.53 4.40
N LYS A 262 4.66 6.17 3.53
CA LYS A 262 4.53 6.31 2.08
C LYS A 262 5.49 5.39 1.33
N TRP A 263 5.09 5.00 0.13
CA TRP A 263 6.03 4.59 -0.93
C TRP A 263 6.22 5.76 -1.89
N SER A 264 7.41 5.93 -2.45
CA SER A 264 7.68 6.99 -3.41
C SER A 264 8.52 6.45 -4.56
N VAL A 265 8.26 6.95 -5.76
CA VAL A 265 9.12 6.73 -6.93
C VAL A 265 10.27 7.73 -6.84
N VAL A 266 11.50 7.24 -7.03
CA VAL A 266 12.72 8.05 -7.02
C VAL A 266 13.64 7.56 -8.12
N GLY A 267 14.19 8.46 -8.93
CA GLY A 267 15.05 8.08 -10.05
C GLY A 267 15.18 9.16 -11.10
N ASP A 268 15.90 8.85 -12.19
CA ASP A 268 16.17 9.79 -13.30
C ASP A 268 14.91 10.35 -13.95
N ILE A 269 13.79 9.62 -13.85
CA ILE A 269 12.55 9.88 -14.61
C ILE A 269 11.65 10.97 -14.01
N ILE A 270 11.93 11.47 -12.80
CA ILE A 270 11.10 12.46 -12.09
C ILE A 270 11.85 13.78 -11.87
N ASP A 271 11.11 14.84 -11.53
CA ASP A 271 11.73 16.10 -11.12
C ASP A 271 12.60 15.90 -9.86
N GLY A 272 13.75 16.55 -9.84
CA GLY A 272 14.79 16.34 -8.82
C GLY A 272 15.58 15.03 -8.93
N GLY A 273 15.25 14.13 -9.87
CA GLY A 273 16.01 12.91 -10.13
C GLY A 273 16.13 11.99 -8.90
N TRP A 274 17.35 11.50 -8.62
CA TRP A 274 17.68 10.74 -7.41
C TRP A 274 17.57 11.55 -6.09
N GLY A 275 17.44 12.88 -6.18
CA GLY A 275 17.11 13.75 -5.05
C GLY A 275 15.60 13.99 -4.88
N GLY A 276 14.78 13.59 -5.85
CA GLY A 276 13.33 13.73 -5.84
C GLY A 276 12.62 12.72 -4.95
N ASP A 277 11.30 12.87 -4.83
CA ASP A 277 10.45 12.00 -4.01
C ASP A 277 8.97 12.12 -4.42
N GLU A 278 8.51 11.27 -5.34
CA GLU A 278 7.13 11.31 -5.86
C GLU A 278 6.25 10.26 -5.16
N PRO A 279 5.37 10.65 -4.21
CA PRO A 279 4.68 9.71 -3.33
C PRO A 279 3.48 9.01 -3.99
N LEU A 280 3.34 7.72 -3.69
CA LEU A 280 2.16 6.91 -3.99
C LEU A 280 1.22 6.85 -2.79
N GLN A 281 -0.08 6.83 -3.06
CA GLN A 281 -1.14 6.77 -2.06
C GLN A 281 -1.63 5.34 -1.85
N TYR A 282 -1.81 4.93 -0.60
CA TYR A 282 -2.35 3.61 -0.29
C TYR A 282 -3.81 3.47 -0.76
N GLN A 283 -4.11 2.38 -1.46
CA GLN A 283 -5.42 2.08 -2.03
C GLN A 283 -6.17 0.97 -1.24
N GLY A 284 -5.51 0.36 -0.28
CA GLY A 284 -6.01 -0.83 0.41
C GLY A 284 -5.42 -2.13 -0.13
N GLY A 285 -5.45 -3.18 0.69
CA GLY A 285 -5.06 -4.54 0.29
C GLY A 285 -3.62 -4.71 -0.20
N GLY A 286 -2.68 -3.88 0.28
CA GLY A 286 -1.28 -3.94 -0.15
C GLY A 286 -0.99 -3.24 -1.48
N VAL A 287 -1.88 -2.37 -1.96
CA VAL A 287 -1.70 -1.64 -3.24
C VAL A 287 -1.50 -0.15 -2.98
N TRP A 288 -0.56 0.47 -3.70
CA TRP A 288 -0.31 1.91 -3.74
C TRP A 288 -0.42 2.44 -5.17
N LYS A 289 -0.95 3.66 -5.34
CA LYS A 289 -1.09 4.31 -6.65
C LYS A 289 -0.78 5.80 -6.60
N GLY A 290 -0.24 6.34 -7.69
CA GLY A 290 0.02 7.77 -7.83
C GLY A 290 0.12 8.20 -9.28
N SER A 291 -0.31 9.42 -9.58
CA SER A 291 -0.09 10.06 -10.87
C SER A 291 1.18 10.90 -10.80
N ILE A 292 2.17 10.57 -11.63
CA ILE A 292 3.52 11.14 -11.59
C ILE A 292 3.86 11.64 -12.99
N ASN A 293 4.36 12.88 -13.09
CA ASN A 293 4.84 13.42 -14.35
C ASN A 293 6.28 12.98 -14.60
N LEU A 294 6.48 12.13 -15.62
CA LEU A 294 7.79 11.66 -16.02
C LEU A 294 8.45 12.65 -16.98
N ILE A 295 9.55 13.26 -16.55
CA ILE A 295 10.25 14.32 -17.29
C ILE A 295 11.44 13.81 -18.10
N ASP A 296 11.89 12.58 -17.87
CA ASP A 296 12.98 11.94 -18.61
C ASP A 296 12.81 10.41 -18.65
N LYS A 297 13.73 9.72 -19.32
CA LYS A 297 13.85 8.26 -19.39
C LYS A 297 15.05 7.82 -18.55
N GLY A 298 14.93 6.69 -17.87
CA GLY A 298 16.05 6.17 -17.09
C GLY A 298 15.63 5.29 -15.92
N GLY A 299 16.56 5.18 -14.96
CA GLY A 299 16.45 4.28 -13.84
C GLY A 299 15.59 4.84 -12.71
N PHE A 300 14.86 3.99 -12.00
CA PHE A 300 14.13 4.36 -10.79
C PHE A 300 14.02 3.20 -9.78
N VAL A 301 13.57 3.51 -8.57
CA VAL A 301 13.27 2.57 -7.49
C VAL A 301 12.03 3.03 -6.73
N PHE A 302 11.42 2.13 -5.93
CA PHE A 302 10.43 2.51 -4.93
C PHE A 302 11.10 2.61 -3.56
N ARG A 303 10.94 3.74 -2.88
CA ARG A 303 11.53 4.03 -1.57
C ARG A 303 10.43 4.19 -0.52
N ALA A 304 10.51 3.45 0.58
CA ALA A 304 9.59 3.64 1.69
C ALA A 304 10.05 4.78 2.60
N ASN A 305 9.11 5.62 3.04
CA ASN A 305 9.30 6.64 4.08
C ASN A 305 10.42 7.66 3.83
N GLY A 306 10.89 7.82 2.58
CA GLY A 306 12.04 8.66 2.26
C GLY A 306 13.40 8.09 2.68
N ASP A 307 13.45 6.81 3.08
CA ASP A 307 14.63 6.16 3.66
C ASP A 307 15.29 5.19 2.67
N TRP A 308 16.58 5.43 2.39
CA TRP A 308 17.39 4.62 1.49
C TRP A 308 17.68 3.20 2.00
N GLY A 309 17.40 2.91 3.28
CA GLY A 309 17.44 1.55 3.82
C GLY A 309 16.26 0.68 3.38
N TYR A 310 15.18 1.29 2.86
CA TYR A 310 13.96 0.58 2.47
C TYR A 310 13.62 0.81 1.00
N LEU A 311 14.36 0.11 0.13
CA LEU A 311 14.17 0.14 -1.31
C LEU A 311 13.55 -1.17 -1.80
N LEU A 312 12.49 -1.08 -2.61
CA LEU A 312 12.09 -2.18 -3.49
C LEU A 312 12.77 -2.00 -4.83
N LYS A 313 13.39 -3.08 -5.31
CA LYS A 313 14.15 -3.11 -6.56
C LYS A 313 13.74 -4.29 -7.43
N HIS A 314 13.96 -4.13 -8.72
CA HIS A 314 13.68 -5.12 -9.75
C HIS A 314 14.52 -6.37 -9.56
N ILE A 315 13.90 -7.54 -9.58
CA ILE A 315 14.59 -8.83 -9.65
C ILE A 315 15.03 -9.07 -11.10
N VAL A 316 16.34 -9.21 -11.31
CA VAL A 316 16.94 -9.41 -12.63
C VAL A 316 16.33 -10.63 -13.32
N GLY A 317 15.94 -10.47 -14.58
CA GLY A 317 15.35 -11.54 -15.39
C GLY A 317 13.85 -11.75 -15.20
N THR A 318 13.18 -10.86 -14.45
CA THR A 318 11.71 -10.78 -14.39
C THR A 318 11.22 -9.56 -15.18
N ASP A 319 9.93 -9.47 -15.50
CA ASP A 319 9.40 -8.29 -16.20
C ASP A 319 9.33 -7.07 -15.27
N ASN A 320 8.82 -7.27 -14.04
CA ASN A 320 8.54 -6.19 -13.09
C ASN A 320 8.45 -6.68 -11.63
N SER A 321 9.05 -7.84 -11.31
CA SER A 321 8.97 -8.39 -9.96
C SER A 321 9.90 -7.66 -9.01
N LEU A 322 9.43 -7.39 -7.79
CA LEU A 322 10.11 -6.58 -6.80
C LEU A 322 10.51 -7.39 -5.55
N ILE A 323 11.59 -6.96 -4.92
CA ILE A 323 12.07 -7.44 -3.62
C ILE A 323 12.75 -6.30 -2.86
N MET A 324 12.73 -6.36 -1.53
CA MET A 324 13.46 -5.38 -0.73
C MET A 324 14.96 -5.59 -0.91
N GLU A 325 15.72 -4.52 -1.17
CA GLU A 325 17.15 -4.59 -1.48
C GLU A 325 17.93 -5.31 -0.36
N SER A 326 17.63 -5.01 0.90
CA SER A 326 18.27 -5.67 2.04
C SER A 326 18.07 -7.19 2.04
N GLU A 327 16.88 -7.65 1.63
CA GLU A 327 16.54 -9.08 1.59
C GLU A 327 17.15 -9.76 0.39
N ALA A 328 17.13 -9.12 -0.79
CA ALA A 328 17.82 -9.65 -1.96
C ALA A 328 19.33 -9.83 -1.70
N ASN A 329 19.96 -8.85 -1.05
CA ASN A 329 21.37 -8.93 -0.68
C ASN A 329 21.63 -10.07 0.31
N GLU A 330 20.77 -10.25 1.32
CA GLU A 330 20.85 -11.35 2.28
C GLU A 330 20.71 -12.73 1.59
N LEU A 331 19.80 -12.82 0.62
CA LEU A 331 19.44 -14.07 -0.05
C LEU A 331 20.25 -14.38 -1.30
N GLY A 332 21.14 -13.47 -1.73
CA GLY A 332 21.94 -13.60 -2.94
C GLY A 332 21.12 -13.50 -4.23
N ILE A 333 19.99 -12.79 -4.20
CA ILE A 333 19.12 -12.56 -5.36
C ILE A 333 19.65 -11.36 -6.14
N SER A 334 19.89 -11.54 -7.44
CA SER A 334 20.32 -10.45 -8.33
C SER A 334 19.20 -9.42 -8.53
N ILE A 335 19.53 -8.15 -8.30
CA ILE A 335 18.61 -7.02 -8.42
C ILE A 335 19.22 -5.87 -9.21
N GLU A 336 18.37 -5.03 -9.80
CA GLU A 336 18.75 -3.82 -10.53
C GLU A 336 17.75 -2.68 -10.29
N ASN A 337 18.07 -1.48 -10.77
CA ASN A 337 17.10 -0.38 -10.77
C ASN A 337 16.14 -0.59 -11.94
N ASP A 338 14.85 -0.40 -11.70
CA ASP A 338 13.84 -0.44 -12.75
C ASP A 338 14.11 0.61 -13.83
N GLN A 339 13.61 0.38 -15.05
CA GLN A 339 13.81 1.29 -16.18
C GLN A 339 12.46 1.71 -16.76
N SER A 340 12.27 3.00 -17.01
CA SER A 340 11.13 3.50 -17.77
C SER A 340 11.58 4.28 -19.01
N THR A 341 10.89 4.03 -20.11
CA THR A 341 11.03 4.81 -21.35
C THR A 341 9.83 5.73 -21.60
N LEU A 342 8.87 5.75 -20.67
CA LEU A 342 7.69 6.60 -20.75
C LEU A 342 8.04 8.02 -20.32
N SER A 343 7.23 8.97 -20.80
CA SER A 343 7.32 10.39 -20.48
C SER A 343 5.90 10.97 -20.39
N GLY A 344 5.78 12.12 -19.72
CA GLY A 344 4.52 12.78 -19.43
C GLY A 344 3.83 12.20 -18.19
N LEU A 345 2.56 12.57 -17.98
CA LEU A 345 1.79 12.14 -16.83
C LEU A 345 1.46 10.63 -16.93
N CYS A 346 1.95 9.87 -15.96
CA CYS A 346 1.78 8.42 -15.86
C CYS A 346 1.14 8.03 -14.53
N ILE A 347 0.34 6.96 -14.55
CA ILE A 347 -0.20 6.31 -13.36
C ILE A 347 0.75 5.17 -12.99
N PHE A 348 1.34 5.27 -11.81
CA PHE A 348 2.09 4.18 -11.18
C PHE A 348 1.13 3.38 -10.30
N THR A 349 1.20 2.05 -10.41
CA THR A 349 0.58 1.12 -9.45
C THR A 349 1.65 0.22 -8.89
N LEU A 350 1.87 0.25 -7.58
CA LEU A 350 2.71 -0.69 -6.84
C LEU A 350 1.80 -1.70 -6.15
N ASP A 351 1.92 -2.98 -6.51
CA ASP A 351 1.09 -4.07 -5.99
C ASP A 351 1.94 -5.05 -5.15
N LEU A 352 1.75 -4.97 -3.83
CA LEU A 352 2.40 -5.82 -2.84
C LEU A 352 1.41 -6.82 -2.20
N SER A 353 0.29 -7.11 -2.87
CA SER A 353 -0.81 -7.92 -2.35
C SER A 353 -0.57 -9.43 -2.43
N SER A 354 0.31 -9.88 -3.33
CA SER A 354 0.55 -11.30 -3.60
C SER A 354 1.97 -11.57 -4.12
N ASP A 355 2.42 -12.84 -4.11
CA ASP A 355 3.70 -13.24 -4.70
C ASP A 355 3.54 -13.48 -6.22
N PRO A 356 4.34 -12.84 -7.09
CA PRO A 356 5.36 -11.84 -6.79
C PRO A 356 4.79 -10.44 -6.56
N TYR A 357 5.51 -9.62 -5.80
CA TYR A 357 5.27 -8.18 -5.76
C TYR A 357 5.64 -7.55 -7.10
N THR A 358 4.81 -6.64 -7.60
CA THR A 358 4.97 -6.07 -8.94
C THR A 358 4.59 -4.60 -8.97
N TYR A 359 4.83 -3.96 -10.11
CA TYR A 359 4.31 -2.64 -10.40
C TYR A 359 3.90 -2.49 -11.87
N THR A 360 3.09 -1.48 -12.18
CA THR A 360 2.79 -1.05 -13.54
C THR A 360 2.99 0.46 -13.68
N ILE A 361 3.34 0.88 -14.91
CA ILE A 361 3.38 2.29 -15.32
C ILE A 361 2.56 2.41 -16.59
N GLU A 362 1.53 3.22 -16.54
CA GLU A 362 0.65 3.48 -17.68
C GLU A 362 0.62 4.98 -17.93
N ARG A 363 0.58 5.43 -19.19
CA ARG A 363 0.25 6.85 -19.44
C ARG A 363 -1.16 7.10 -18.92
N ASP A 364 -1.35 8.21 -18.23
CA ASP A 364 -2.70 8.60 -17.82
C ASP A 364 -3.55 8.80 -19.08
N PRO A 365 -4.63 8.03 -19.28
CA PRO A 365 -5.47 8.15 -20.48
C PRO A 365 -6.18 9.50 -20.59
N ASN A 366 -6.20 10.29 -19.50
CA ASN A 366 -6.78 11.63 -19.46
C ASN A 366 -5.72 12.73 -19.61
N ALA A 367 -4.43 12.39 -19.61
CA ALA A 367 -3.37 13.37 -19.84
C ALA A 367 -3.39 13.83 -21.31
N ALA A 368 -3.02 15.09 -21.53
CA ALA A 368 -2.72 15.56 -22.88
C ALA A 368 -1.65 14.65 -23.52
N GLY A 369 -1.97 14.08 -24.68
CA GLY A 369 -1.03 13.27 -25.46
C GLY A 369 -0.03 14.16 -26.21
N PRO A 370 1.10 13.61 -26.69
CA PRO A 370 2.12 14.37 -27.41
C PRO A 370 1.51 15.22 -28.53
N VAL A 371 1.96 16.46 -28.64
CA VAL A 371 1.55 17.40 -29.69
C VAL A 371 2.64 17.44 -30.74
N THR A 372 2.29 17.55 -32.02
CA THR A 372 3.30 17.70 -33.08
C THR A 372 4.13 18.96 -32.87
N THR A 373 5.43 18.78 -32.64
CA THR A 373 6.40 19.87 -32.47
C THR A 373 6.47 20.74 -33.73
N PRO A 374 6.21 22.05 -33.66
CA PRO A 374 6.40 22.95 -34.80
C PRO A 374 7.88 23.24 -35.06
N ASP A 375 8.20 23.86 -36.19
CA ASP A 375 9.56 24.37 -36.46
C ASP A 375 9.86 25.67 -35.70
N HIS A 376 8.85 26.49 -35.49
CA HIS A 376 8.91 27.75 -34.73
C HIS A 376 7.72 27.85 -33.79
N LEU A 377 7.90 28.57 -32.69
CA LEU A 377 6.83 28.91 -31.76
C LEU A 377 6.92 30.38 -31.41
N TYR A 378 5.80 31.09 -31.52
CA TYR A 378 5.68 32.51 -31.24
C TYR A 378 4.62 32.76 -30.16
N LEU A 379 4.91 33.70 -29.27
CA LEU A 379 3.94 34.27 -28.34
C LEU A 379 3.37 35.55 -28.96
N LEU A 380 2.04 35.63 -29.05
CA LEU A 380 1.33 36.83 -29.48
C LEU A 380 0.56 37.42 -28.29
N ALA A 381 0.64 38.74 -28.11
CA ALA A 381 -0.15 39.52 -27.17
C ALA A 381 -1.15 40.36 -27.97
N ASP A 382 -2.45 40.19 -27.69
CA ASP A 382 -3.55 40.85 -28.40
C ASP A 382 -3.42 40.74 -29.93
N GLY A 383 -2.93 39.60 -30.41
CA GLY A 383 -2.73 39.29 -31.83
C GLY A 383 -1.43 39.84 -32.46
N SER A 384 -0.55 40.48 -31.68
CA SER A 384 0.76 40.95 -32.15
C SER A 384 1.88 40.09 -31.56
N MET A 385 2.84 39.64 -32.37
CA MET A 385 3.99 38.87 -31.85
C MET A 385 4.82 39.71 -30.88
N VAL A 386 5.10 39.11 -29.72
CA VAL A 386 5.93 39.69 -28.65
C VAL A 386 7.18 38.87 -28.35
N HIS A 387 7.22 37.58 -28.72
CA HIS A 387 8.38 36.73 -28.54
C HIS A 387 8.43 35.55 -29.51
N GLU A 388 9.63 35.13 -29.91
CA GLU A 388 9.91 33.85 -30.56
C GLU A 388 10.70 32.97 -29.60
N PHE A 389 10.25 31.73 -29.39
CA PHE A 389 10.91 30.80 -28.48
C PHE A 389 12.09 30.09 -29.17
N THR A 390 13.11 29.75 -28.39
CA THR A 390 14.27 29.01 -28.87
C THR A 390 13.99 27.51 -28.81
N LYS A 391 14.08 26.84 -29.97
CA LYS A 391 13.86 25.39 -30.12
C LYS A 391 15.09 24.56 -29.72
N ASP A 392 14.87 23.48 -28.98
CA ASP A 392 15.83 22.38 -28.76
C ASP A 392 15.10 21.03 -28.77
N GLY A 393 15.28 20.24 -29.83
CA GLY A 393 14.52 19.01 -30.05
C GLY A 393 13.00 19.25 -30.10
N ASP A 394 12.27 18.64 -29.16
CA ASP A 394 10.82 18.80 -28.97
C ASP A 394 10.44 19.88 -27.95
N THR A 395 11.42 20.66 -27.49
CA THR A 395 11.22 21.71 -26.49
C THR A 395 11.42 23.12 -27.05
N PHE A 396 10.75 24.09 -26.44
CA PHE A 396 10.89 25.51 -26.74
C PHE A 396 11.04 26.30 -25.45
N THR A 397 12.10 27.11 -25.35
CA THR A 397 12.38 27.93 -24.17
C THR A 397 12.28 29.42 -24.49
N SER A 398 11.79 30.20 -23.52
CA SER A 398 11.75 31.66 -23.64
C SER A 398 13.15 32.27 -23.62
N GLY A 399 14.09 31.68 -22.86
CA GLY A 399 15.48 32.15 -22.73
C GLY A 399 15.65 33.46 -21.94
N ILE A 400 14.55 34.19 -21.73
CA ILE A 400 14.43 35.42 -20.95
C ILE A 400 13.12 35.36 -20.15
N TYR A 401 13.03 36.19 -19.11
CA TYR A 401 11.78 36.41 -18.40
C TYR A 401 10.87 37.32 -19.25
N LEU A 402 9.66 36.86 -19.52
CA LEU A 402 8.64 37.60 -20.25
C LEU A 402 7.74 38.32 -19.24
N ALA A 403 7.69 39.65 -19.28
CA ALA A 403 6.74 40.43 -18.49
C ALA A 403 5.33 40.25 -19.05
N LEU A 404 4.56 39.34 -18.44
CA LEU A 404 3.19 39.03 -18.82
C LEU A 404 2.20 39.72 -17.88
N GLN A 405 0.97 39.95 -18.36
CA GLN A 405 -0.11 40.60 -17.59
C GLN A 405 -1.39 39.76 -17.64
N SER A 406 -2.13 39.70 -16.54
CA SER A 406 -3.37 38.92 -16.49
C SER A 406 -4.51 39.52 -17.32
N SER A 407 -4.42 40.81 -17.65
CA SER A 407 -5.40 41.51 -18.48
C SER A 407 -5.16 41.40 -19.99
N VAL A 408 -4.06 40.77 -20.44
CA VAL A 408 -3.68 40.68 -21.85
C VAL A 408 -4.06 39.31 -22.41
N SER A 409 -4.57 39.28 -23.65
CA SER A 409 -4.87 38.02 -24.33
C SER A 409 -3.62 37.47 -25.00
N TYR A 410 -3.12 36.33 -24.52
CA TYR A 410 -1.97 35.67 -25.12
C TYR A 410 -2.38 34.46 -25.96
N THR A 411 -1.73 34.27 -27.11
CA THR A 411 -1.85 33.07 -27.94
C THR A 411 -0.48 32.55 -28.36
N LEU A 412 -0.41 31.25 -28.63
CA LEU A 412 0.78 30.57 -29.12
C LEU A 412 0.53 30.10 -30.55
N ASN A 413 1.48 30.35 -31.44
CA ASN A 413 1.31 30.02 -32.85
C ASN A 413 2.63 29.63 -33.52
N SER A 414 2.56 28.78 -34.55
CA SER A 414 3.73 28.42 -35.37
C SER A 414 4.13 29.47 -36.41
N ALA A 415 3.33 30.54 -36.58
CA ALA A 415 3.63 31.70 -37.41
C ALA A 415 3.55 33.01 -36.59
N PRO A 416 4.40 34.01 -36.88
CA PRO A 416 4.47 35.25 -36.10
C PRO A 416 3.26 36.17 -36.32
N ASP A 417 2.46 35.96 -37.36
CA ASP A 417 1.24 36.73 -37.64
C ASP A 417 -0.03 36.01 -37.15
N GLY A 418 0.12 34.88 -36.45
CA GLY A 418 -0.99 34.08 -35.95
C GLY A 418 -1.68 33.21 -37.00
N SER A 419 -1.20 33.18 -38.25
CA SER A 419 -1.83 32.41 -39.34
C SER A 419 -1.49 30.91 -39.34
N GLY A 420 -0.52 30.49 -38.53
CA GLY A 420 -0.08 29.11 -38.41
C GLY A 420 -0.94 28.26 -37.49
N THR A 421 -0.42 27.10 -37.11
CA THR A 421 -1.03 26.20 -36.13
C THR A 421 -1.06 26.89 -34.77
N SER A 422 -2.24 26.94 -34.15
CA SER A 422 -2.42 27.46 -32.81
C SER A 422 -2.18 26.38 -31.76
N TYR A 423 -1.69 26.80 -30.60
CA TYR A 423 -1.51 25.93 -29.44
C TYR A 423 -2.19 26.57 -28.23
N ALA A 424 -2.77 25.74 -27.39
CA ALA A 424 -3.52 26.15 -26.21
C ALA A 424 -2.91 25.56 -24.95
N LEU A 425 -3.14 26.24 -23.83
CA LEU A 425 -2.85 25.72 -22.50
C LEU A 425 -4.16 25.34 -21.82
N ASN A 426 -4.18 24.14 -21.24
CA ASN A 426 -5.22 23.73 -20.31
C ASN A 426 -4.65 23.85 -18.89
N GLY A 427 -5.00 24.95 -18.23
CA GLY A 427 -4.34 25.47 -17.04
C GLY A 427 -3.75 26.85 -17.30
N ASN A 428 -3.38 27.56 -16.23
CA ASN A 428 -3.01 28.96 -16.30
C ASN A 428 -1.55 29.16 -15.88
N VAL A 429 -0.85 30.05 -16.57
CA VAL A 429 0.50 30.47 -16.19
C VAL A 429 0.41 31.35 -14.95
N GLY A 430 1.10 30.99 -13.88
CA GLY A 430 1.06 31.69 -12.59
C GLY A 430 0.17 31.05 -11.52
N ASP A 431 -0.58 29.99 -11.87
CA ASP A 431 -1.38 29.19 -10.92
C ASP A 431 -0.52 28.13 -10.21
N ALA A 432 -0.07 28.42 -8.97
CA ALA A 432 0.78 27.54 -8.19
C ALA A 432 0.16 27.20 -6.84
N GLY A 433 0.35 25.95 -6.39
CA GLY A 433 -0.08 25.51 -5.06
C GLY A 433 0.64 26.22 -3.90
N ASN A 434 1.83 26.78 -4.14
CA ASN A 434 2.57 27.60 -3.18
C ASN A 434 3.00 28.94 -3.81
N PRO A 435 2.08 29.94 -3.89
CA PRO A 435 2.35 31.22 -4.54
C PRO A 435 3.29 32.14 -3.74
N ASP A 436 3.60 31.79 -2.48
CA ASP A 436 4.45 32.58 -1.57
C ASP A 436 5.92 32.11 -1.55
N ALA A 437 6.26 31.05 -2.29
CA ALA A 437 7.63 30.60 -2.44
C ALA A 437 8.52 31.70 -3.06
N ASP A 438 9.82 31.70 -2.76
CA ASP A 438 10.76 32.63 -3.39
C ASP A 438 10.81 32.40 -4.92
N LYS A 439 10.95 31.12 -5.33
CA LYS A 439 10.76 30.68 -6.72
C LYS A 439 9.41 29.98 -6.83
N VAL A 440 8.44 30.63 -7.44
CA VAL A 440 7.13 30.05 -7.69
C VAL A 440 7.15 29.37 -9.04
N ALA A 441 6.85 28.07 -9.08
CA ALA A 441 6.85 27.26 -10.29
C ALA A 441 5.54 26.49 -10.43
N GLY A 442 5.20 26.14 -11.67
CA GLY A 442 4.04 25.32 -11.98
C GLY A 442 4.11 24.72 -13.38
N THR A 443 3.13 23.88 -13.68
CA THR A 443 3.00 23.21 -14.98
C THR A 443 1.58 23.26 -15.50
N SER A 444 1.40 23.19 -16.82
CA SER A 444 0.08 23.11 -17.46
C SER A 444 0.14 22.18 -18.68
N ASP A 445 -1.02 21.69 -19.11
CA ASP A 445 -1.12 20.82 -20.28
C ASP A 445 -1.10 21.68 -21.55
N LEU A 446 -0.35 21.23 -22.56
CA LEU A 446 -0.28 21.83 -23.89
C LEU A 446 -1.19 21.04 -24.84
N SER A 447 -1.97 21.72 -25.68
CA SER A 447 -2.72 21.07 -26.75
C SER A 447 -2.51 21.77 -28.10
N GLY A 448 -2.74 21.03 -29.18
CA GLY A 448 -2.74 21.55 -30.56
C GLY A 448 -4.07 22.19 -30.96
N ASP A 449 -4.92 22.57 -30.00
CA ASP A 449 -6.22 23.17 -30.26
C ASP A 449 -6.11 24.69 -30.41
N ALA A 450 -7.13 25.27 -31.05
CA ALA A 450 -7.30 26.72 -31.03
C ALA A 450 -7.72 27.17 -29.62
N GLY A 451 -6.81 27.87 -28.95
CA GLY A 451 -7.03 28.44 -27.62
C GLY A 451 -5.97 29.48 -27.29
N GLY A 452 -5.98 29.95 -26.04
CA GLY A 452 -5.04 30.97 -25.57
C GLY A 452 -4.14 30.43 -24.46
N MET A 453 -3.27 31.32 -24.00
CA MET A 453 -2.50 31.20 -22.76
C MET A 453 -3.09 32.18 -21.76
N THR A 454 -3.73 31.69 -20.70
CA THR A 454 -4.19 32.54 -19.61
C THR A 454 -3.05 32.77 -18.63
N VAL A 455 -2.88 34.01 -18.19
CA VAL A 455 -1.90 34.40 -17.17
C VAL A 455 -2.66 34.85 -15.93
N GLU A 456 -2.39 34.25 -14.78
CA GLU A 456 -3.12 34.53 -13.53
C GLU A 456 -2.80 35.90 -12.95
N LYS A 457 -1.55 36.31 -13.05
CA LYS A 457 -1.06 37.54 -12.43
C LYS A 457 0.05 38.18 -13.24
N ASP A 458 0.11 39.51 -13.18
CA ASP A 458 1.19 40.30 -13.73
C ASP A 458 2.51 39.90 -13.08
N GLN A 459 3.44 39.37 -13.90
CA GLN A 459 4.77 38.97 -13.46
C GLN A 459 5.69 38.71 -14.67
N ALA A 460 7.00 38.66 -14.42
CA ALA A 460 8.04 38.23 -15.34
C ALA A 460 8.26 36.71 -15.23
N TYR A 461 7.80 35.97 -16.24
CA TYR A 461 7.82 34.50 -16.26
C TYR A 461 8.91 33.95 -17.16
N MET A 462 9.60 32.91 -16.70
CA MET A 462 10.32 32.00 -17.59
C MET A 462 9.36 30.89 -18.01
N LEU A 463 9.26 30.64 -19.31
CA LEU A 463 8.42 29.60 -19.91
C LEU A 463 9.28 28.55 -20.65
N ASN A 464 8.89 27.28 -20.50
CA ASN A 464 9.42 26.14 -21.22
C ASN A 464 8.27 25.23 -21.69
N PHE A 465 8.22 24.95 -22.99
CA PHE A 465 7.24 24.09 -23.64
C PHE A 465 7.91 22.78 -24.04
N ASP A 466 7.28 21.65 -23.76
CA ASP A 466 7.69 20.33 -24.23
C ASP A 466 6.52 19.68 -24.97
N PHE A 467 6.68 19.56 -26.29
CA PHE A 467 5.68 19.00 -27.18
C PHE A 467 5.62 17.47 -27.09
N SER A 468 6.71 16.81 -26.69
CA SER A 468 6.78 15.36 -26.57
C SER A 468 5.96 14.81 -25.40
N THR A 469 5.83 15.62 -24.34
CA THR A 469 4.99 15.34 -23.17
C THR A 469 3.70 16.16 -23.13
N ALA A 470 3.54 17.09 -24.08
CA ALA A 470 2.43 18.02 -24.14
C ALA A 470 2.28 18.82 -22.84
N ARG A 471 3.39 19.40 -22.39
CA ARG A 471 3.48 20.15 -21.14
C ARG A 471 4.09 21.52 -21.34
N VAL A 472 3.68 22.43 -20.47
CA VAL A 472 4.38 23.67 -20.18
C VAL A 472 4.85 23.63 -18.74
N SER A 473 6.07 24.10 -18.52
CA SER A 473 6.54 24.50 -17.20
C SER A 473 6.84 26.00 -17.21
N TRP A 474 6.59 26.63 -16.07
CA TRP A 474 6.83 28.04 -15.90
C TRP A 474 7.30 28.32 -14.48
N TYR A 475 8.05 29.41 -14.31
CA TYR A 475 8.36 29.94 -12.99
C TYR A 475 8.56 31.45 -13.00
N TYR A 476 8.46 32.06 -11.83
CA TYR A 476 8.83 33.44 -11.55
C TYR A 476 9.39 33.59 -10.14
N TYR A 477 9.91 34.78 -9.83
CA TYR A 477 10.51 35.10 -8.54
C TYR A 477 9.71 36.14 -7.76
N ASN A 478 9.45 35.83 -6.48
CA ASN A 478 8.98 36.81 -5.50
C ASN A 478 10.19 37.52 -4.90
N MET A 479 10.54 38.68 -5.46
CA MET A 479 11.67 39.48 -4.98
C MET A 479 11.49 39.92 -3.53
N LYS A 480 12.55 39.85 -2.73
CA LYS A 480 12.59 40.34 -1.35
C LYS A 480 13.70 41.35 -1.14
N LEU A 481 13.46 42.33 -0.27
CA LEU A 481 14.49 43.17 0.32
C LEU A 481 14.89 42.57 1.67
N PHE A 482 16.15 42.13 1.77
CA PHE A 482 16.76 41.67 3.01
C PHE A 482 17.39 42.88 3.69
N HIS A 483 17.29 42.97 5.02
CA HIS A 483 17.83 44.07 5.81
C HIS A 483 18.40 43.57 7.14
N TRP A 484 19.68 43.83 7.43
CA TRP A 484 20.32 43.27 8.62
C TRP A 484 21.51 44.06 9.16
N SER A 485 21.73 43.91 10.46
CA SER A 485 23.02 44.11 11.12
C SER A 485 23.63 42.79 11.60
N ASN A 486 22.79 41.77 11.77
CA ASN A 486 23.15 40.38 12.01
C ASN A 486 22.33 39.49 11.07
N TRP A 487 23.00 38.66 10.30
CA TRP A 487 22.41 37.80 9.27
C TRP A 487 21.35 36.83 9.79
N ASP A 488 21.55 36.29 11.00
CA ASP A 488 20.67 35.28 11.59
C ASP A 488 19.34 35.85 12.05
N THR A 489 19.26 37.17 12.23
CA THR A 489 18.05 37.89 12.69
C THR A 489 17.63 38.96 11.69
N ARG A 490 17.95 38.77 10.41
CA ARG A 490 17.59 39.70 9.34
C ARG A 490 16.08 39.81 9.16
N ASP A 491 15.66 40.98 8.70
CA ASP A 491 14.30 41.18 8.22
C ASP A 491 14.23 40.86 6.72
N GLU A 492 13.14 40.21 6.30
CA GLU A 492 12.86 39.89 4.90
C GLU A 492 11.52 40.52 4.49
N PHE A 493 11.56 41.46 3.55
CA PHE A 493 10.39 42.16 3.06
C PHE A 493 10.07 41.74 1.62
N VAL A 494 8.95 41.03 1.41
CA VAL A 494 8.47 40.68 0.07
C VAL A 494 8.09 41.95 -0.70
N MET A 495 8.58 42.06 -1.92
CA MET A 495 8.32 43.18 -2.82
C MET A 495 7.09 42.91 -3.70
N THR A 496 6.36 43.97 -4.00
CA THR A 496 5.23 43.95 -4.93
C THR A 496 5.73 44.15 -6.36
N TYR A 497 5.34 43.27 -7.28
CA TYR A 497 5.60 43.46 -8.70
C TYR A 497 4.73 44.58 -9.28
N VAL A 498 5.36 45.43 -10.08
CA VAL A 498 4.73 46.50 -10.86
C VAL A 498 5.19 46.30 -12.30
N HIS A 499 4.23 46.07 -13.19
CA HIS A 499 4.55 45.79 -14.58
C HIS A 499 5.16 47.03 -15.29
N PRO A 500 6.21 46.87 -16.13
CA PRO A 500 7.04 45.68 -16.34
C PRO A 500 8.32 45.68 -15.49
N TYR A 501 8.79 44.48 -15.10
CA TYR A 501 10.10 44.21 -14.45
C TYR A 501 10.45 45.08 -13.23
N THR A 502 9.46 45.71 -12.61
CA THR A 502 9.66 46.62 -11.49
C THR A 502 9.17 45.96 -10.22
N PHE A 503 9.92 46.09 -9.13
CA PHE A 503 9.51 45.61 -7.82
C PHE A 503 9.62 46.74 -6.82
N THR A 504 8.63 46.88 -5.95
CA THR A 504 8.60 47.93 -4.93
C THR A 504 8.22 47.39 -3.56
N VAL A 505 8.80 47.98 -2.50
CA VAL A 505 8.42 47.70 -1.12
C VAL A 505 8.54 48.97 -0.30
N THR A 506 7.59 49.20 0.60
CA THR A 506 7.70 50.22 1.64
C THR A 506 7.95 49.54 2.99
N ALA A 507 9.08 49.83 3.61
CA ALA A 507 9.47 49.23 4.89
C ALA A 507 10.13 50.27 5.80
N ASN A 508 10.12 50.01 7.12
CA ASN A 508 10.92 50.77 8.06
C ASN A 508 12.33 50.17 8.06
N LEU A 509 13.33 50.98 7.71
CA LEU A 509 14.72 50.57 7.56
C LEU A 509 15.61 51.40 8.50
N MET A 510 16.63 50.73 9.04
CA MET A 510 17.59 51.29 9.99
C MET A 510 18.85 51.80 9.27
N ALA A 511 19.42 52.88 9.79
CA ALA A 511 20.69 53.42 9.31
C ALA A 511 21.85 52.47 9.62
N GLY A 512 22.79 52.35 8.67
CA GLY A 512 24.02 51.54 8.84
C GLY A 512 23.82 50.03 8.80
N TYR A 513 22.63 49.54 8.45
CA TYR A 513 22.35 48.13 8.20
C TYR A 513 22.65 47.80 6.74
N GLU A 514 23.12 46.58 6.51
CA GLU A 514 23.29 46.04 5.15
C GLU A 514 21.94 45.63 4.56
N MET A 515 21.83 45.71 3.25
CA MET A 515 20.66 45.23 2.51
C MET A 515 21.05 44.48 1.24
N LYS A 516 20.11 43.68 0.74
CA LYS A 516 20.24 42.94 -0.53
C LYS A 516 18.87 42.65 -1.12
N PHE A 517 18.74 42.67 -2.44
CA PHE A 517 17.55 42.16 -3.12
C PHE A 517 17.78 40.70 -3.53
N ASN A 518 16.92 39.78 -3.10
CA ASN A 518 17.16 38.33 -3.19
C ASN A 518 15.88 37.54 -3.48
N SER A 519 15.93 36.49 -4.32
CA SER A 519 14.83 35.54 -4.55
C SER A 519 15.18 34.32 -5.43
N PRO A 520 15.19 33.10 -4.87
CA PRO A 520 16.09 32.67 -3.80
C PRO A 520 17.56 32.95 -4.20
N TRP A 521 18.54 32.14 -3.79
CA TRP A 521 19.95 32.39 -4.12
C TRP A 521 20.29 32.37 -5.63
N ASP A 522 19.36 31.95 -6.49
CA ASP A 522 19.43 32.06 -7.95
C ASP A 522 19.52 33.54 -8.41
N VAL A 523 18.84 34.46 -7.70
CA VAL A 523 18.78 35.89 -8.03
C VAL A 523 19.12 36.71 -6.79
N GLN A 524 20.30 37.31 -6.79
CA GLN A 524 20.80 38.08 -5.68
C GLN A 524 21.59 39.30 -6.17
N PHE A 525 20.94 40.46 -6.15
CA PHE A 525 21.52 41.71 -6.63
C PHE A 525 22.34 42.40 -5.55
N GLY A 526 23.56 42.79 -5.89
CA GLY A 526 24.40 43.73 -5.15
C GLY A 526 24.53 45.06 -5.88
N ALA A 527 24.76 46.14 -5.13
CA ALA A 527 24.94 47.48 -5.67
C ALA A 527 26.32 47.64 -6.30
N ASP A 528 26.39 48.36 -7.43
CA ASP A 528 27.68 48.76 -8.02
C ASP A 528 28.29 49.96 -7.28
N ASP A 529 27.44 50.81 -6.66
CA ASP A 529 27.81 51.80 -5.64
C ASP A 529 26.90 51.57 -4.41
N PRO A 530 27.40 50.94 -3.34
CA PRO A 530 26.58 50.58 -2.18
C PRO A 530 26.17 51.76 -1.29
N SER A 531 26.77 52.94 -1.49
CA SER A 531 26.53 54.13 -0.67
C SER A 531 25.47 55.07 -1.25
N ALA A 532 25.15 54.94 -2.53
CA ALA A 532 24.19 55.78 -3.21
C ALA A 532 22.73 55.37 -2.90
N LEU A 533 21.82 56.34 -2.82
CA LEU A 533 20.37 56.05 -2.67
C LEU A 533 19.73 55.57 -3.98
N SER A 534 20.44 55.66 -5.10
CA SER A 534 20.00 55.12 -6.38
C SER A 534 21.20 54.83 -7.26
N GLY A 535 21.13 53.78 -8.06
CA GLY A 535 22.22 53.38 -8.95
C GLY A 535 21.91 52.12 -9.73
N THR A 536 22.96 51.45 -10.20
CA THR A 536 22.90 50.15 -10.87
C THR A 536 23.24 49.02 -9.92
N MET A 537 22.78 47.83 -10.26
CA MET A 537 23.01 46.60 -9.50
C MET A 537 23.23 45.41 -10.42
N THR A 538 23.98 44.43 -9.94
CA THR A 538 24.39 43.24 -10.69
C THR A 538 23.99 41.98 -9.93
N ASN A 539 23.37 41.02 -10.61
CA ASN A 539 23.02 39.72 -10.02
C ASN A 539 24.28 38.88 -9.82
N ASN A 540 24.43 38.23 -8.66
CA ASN A 540 25.62 37.47 -8.28
C ASN A 540 26.92 38.31 -8.32
N GLY A 541 26.79 39.63 -8.21
CA GLY A 541 27.88 40.59 -8.20
C GLY A 541 27.53 41.82 -7.36
N GLY A 542 28.41 42.81 -7.33
CA GLY A 542 28.26 44.02 -6.51
C GLY A 542 28.44 43.78 -5.01
N GLU A 543 28.30 44.85 -4.23
CA GLU A 543 28.38 44.81 -2.76
C GLU A 543 26.99 44.89 -2.11
N ASN A 544 26.89 44.53 -0.83
CA ASN A 544 25.67 44.76 -0.07
C ASN A 544 25.37 46.27 0.00
N PHE A 545 24.10 46.64 -0.09
CA PHE A 545 23.69 48.04 -0.01
C PHE A 545 23.86 48.54 1.42
N ASN A 546 24.48 49.72 1.60
CA ASN A 546 24.67 50.39 2.90
C ASN A 546 24.55 51.91 2.72
N ASN A 547 23.45 52.32 2.11
CA ASN A 547 23.20 53.68 1.64
C ASN A 547 22.31 54.52 2.57
N LEU A 548 21.76 53.94 3.65
CA LEU A 548 20.87 54.63 4.58
C LEU A 548 21.63 55.21 5.77
N THR A 549 21.51 56.52 5.96
CA THR A 549 22.19 57.27 7.04
C THR A 549 21.25 57.72 8.16
N VAL A 550 19.94 57.53 8.00
CA VAL A 550 18.93 57.90 9.00
C VAL A 550 17.80 56.88 8.99
N ASP A 551 17.42 56.37 10.16
CA ASP A 551 16.26 55.48 10.31
C ASP A 551 14.99 56.11 9.71
N GLY A 552 14.10 55.29 9.14
CA GLY A 552 12.80 55.75 8.71
C GLY A 552 12.06 54.79 7.79
N SER A 553 10.88 55.22 7.34
CA SER A 553 10.15 54.51 6.30
C SER A 553 10.74 54.88 4.94
N TYR A 554 11.10 53.86 4.16
CA TYR A 554 11.62 54.02 2.81
C TYR A 554 10.80 53.21 1.82
N THR A 555 10.55 53.80 0.67
CA THR A 555 10.12 53.08 -0.53
C THR A 555 11.36 52.67 -1.32
N ALA A 556 11.63 51.38 -1.38
CA ALA A 556 12.67 50.79 -2.22
C ALA A 556 12.03 50.30 -3.52
N THR A 557 12.60 50.70 -4.66
CA THR A 557 12.16 50.29 -5.99
C THR A 557 13.36 49.75 -6.76
N ILE A 558 13.18 48.60 -7.40
CA ILE A 558 14.13 48.05 -8.36
C ILE A 558 13.48 47.85 -9.73
N VAL A 559 14.27 48.03 -10.78
CA VAL A 559 13.90 47.67 -12.15
C VAL A 559 14.97 46.72 -12.67
N VAL A 560 14.59 45.47 -12.97
CA VAL A 560 15.53 44.43 -13.42
C VAL A 560 15.52 44.29 -14.93
N SER A 561 16.64 43.87 -15.52
CA SER A 561 16.68 43.45 -16.92
C SER A 561 15.89 42.15 -17.11
N ASN A 562 15.41 41.91 -18.33
CA ASN A 562 14.59 40.73 -18.66
C ASN A 562 15.36 39.39 -18.61
N ASP A 563 16.68 39.41 -18.45
CA ASP A 563 17.53 38.25 -18.16
C ASP A 563 17.89 38.12 -16.68
N TYR A 564 17.42 39.06 -15.84
CA TYR A 564 17.71 39.16 -14.41
C TYR A 564 19.21 39.25 -14.09
N GLN A 565 20.06 39.70 -15.02
CA GLN A 565 21.50 39.84 -14.80
C GLN A 565 21.88 41.20 -14.21
N THR A 566 21.13 42.25 -14.56
CA THR A 566 21.41 43.63 -14.14
C THR A 566 20.13 44.35 -13.72
N GLY A 567 20.27 45.51 -13.10
CA GLY A 567 19.11 46.35 -12.81
C GLY A 567 19.51 47.73 -12.30
N THR A 568 18.48 48.49 -11.93
CA THR A 568 18.61 49.75 -11.22
C THR A 568 17.83 49.71 -9.93
N TYR A 569 18.23 50.53 -8.97
CA TYR A 569 17.59 50.62 -7.68
C TYR A 569 17.41 52.08 -7.26
N GLN A 570 16.42 52.33 -6.40
CA GLN A 570 16.19 53.61 -5.76
C GLN A 570 15.57 53.42 -4.37
N PHE A 571 16.05 54.18 -3.39
CA PHE A 571 15.48 54.31 -2.05
C PHE A 571 14.99 55.74 -1.85
N VAL A 572 13.69 55.90 -1.59
CA VAL A 572 13.06 57.19 -1.31
C VAL A 572 12.53 57.19 0.11
N LYS A 573 12.96 58.13 0.95
CA LYS A 573 12.43 58.29 2.29
C LYS A 573 11.02 58.89 2.23
N ASN A 574 10.06 58.29 2.93
CA ASN A 574 8.66 58.72 3.00
C ASN A 574 8.43 59.82 4.04
#